data_AF-A0A0C2F5Q1-F1
#
_entry.id   AF-A0A0C2F5Q1-F1
#
_cell.length_a   1.000
_cell.length_b   1.000
_cell.length_c   1.000
_cell.angle_alpha   90.00
_cell.angle_beta   90.00
_cell.angle_gamma   90.00
#
_symmetry.space_group_name_H-M   'P 1'
#
loop_
_entity.id
_entity.type
_entity.pdbx_description
1 polymer ?
#
loop_
_entity_poly.entity_id
_entity_poly.type
_entity_poly.pdbx_seq_one_letter_code
_entity_poly.pdbx_strand_id
1 'polypeptide(L)'
;MCRHVPGLLLSVRPSLLSHVPHLFCLNERVVLNGTWKHGFFSLSAVAATNVGDIVIDAEPSLRTNLVRRKKDKMLHTEVDMHSAYLPGDRVGEFRLGSTVVLVSGKCFLLRFIAKQSSGDTNGVT
;
A
#
# COMPACT_ATOMS: atom_id res chain seq x y z
N MET A 1 4.97 -12.80 2.48
CA MET A 1 5.28 -12.46 1.08
C MET A 1 4.78 -11.06 0.77
N CYS A 2 5.57 -10.25 0.07
CA CYS A 2 5.22 -8.95 -0.48
C CYS A 2 5.16 -9.05 -2.01
N ARG A 3 4.03 -8.65 -2.59
CA ARG A 3 3.82 -8.63 -4.05
C ARG A 3 3.56 -7.21 -4.51
N HIS A 4 4.41 -6.70 -5.39
CA HIS A 4 4.17 -5.45 -6.11
C HIS A 4 3.42 -5.73 -7.40
N VAL A 5 2.31 -5.02 -7.57
CA VAL A 5 1.51 -5.05 -8.78
C VAL A 5 1.51 -3.67 -9.39
N PRO A 6 2.25 -3.45 -10.49
CA PRO A 6 2.22 -2.18 -11.19
C PRO A 6 0.83 -1.93 -11.79
N GLY A 7 0.45 -0.66 -11.90
CA GLY A 7 -0.87 -0.27 -12.38
C GLY A 7 -0.99 1.24 -12.58
N LEU A 8 -2.21 1.72 -12.74
CA LEU A 8 -2.54 3.12 -12.90
C LEU A 8 -2.55 3.87 -11.55
N LEU A 9 -2.65 5.19 -11.60
CA LEU A 9 -2.82 6.04 -10.41
C LEU A 9 -4.15 6.79 -10.48
N LEU A 10 -5.25 6.05 -10.68
CA LEU A 10 -6.59 6.62 -10.75
C LEU A 10 -7.03 7.15 -9.38
N SER A 11 -7.90 8.15 -9.39
CA SER A 11 -8.41 8.75 -8.17
C SER A 11 -9.42 7.84 -7.49
N VAL A 12 -9.31 7.66 -6.18
CA VAL A 12 -10.27 6.88 -5.38
C VAL A 12 -11.45 7.71 -4.88
N ARG A 13 -11.76 8.83 -5.54
CA ARG A 13 -12.95 9.64 -5.20
C ARG A 13 -14.22 8.79 -5.36
N PRO A 14 -15.20 8.90 -4.44
CA PRO A 14 -16.43 8.09 -4.50
C PRO A 14 -17.14 8.14 -5.84
N SER A 15 -17.18 9.30 -6.49
CA SER A 15 -17.77 9.45 -7.82
C SER A 15 -17.04 8.66 -8.91
N LEU A 16 -15.71 8.56 -8.86
CA LEU A 16 -14.98 7.76 -9.85
C LEU A 16 -15.07 6.26 -9.52
N LEU A 17 -15.04 5.91 -8.24
CA LEU A 17 -15.23 4.53 -7.76
C LEU A 17 -16.56 3.92 -8.21
N SER A 18 -17.64 4.72 -8.26
CA SER A 18 -18.95 4.22 -8.71
C SER A 18 -19.06 4.01 -10.22
N HIS A 19 -18.21 4.66 -11.02
CA HIS A 19 -18.25 4.60 -12.48
C HIS A 19 -17.18 3.69 -13.09
N VAL A 20 -16.09 3.42 -12.38
CA VAL A 20 -14.99 2.58 -12.85
C VAL A 20 -15.01 1.24 -12.11
N PRO A 21 -15.53 0.18 -12.73
CA PRO A 21 -15.50 -1.15 -12.13
C PRO A 21 -14.05 -1.58 -11.90
N HIS A 22 -13.80 -2.24 -10.77
CA HIS A 22 -12.48 -2.77 -10.41
C HIS A 22 -11.36 -1.72 -10.33
N LEU A 23 -11.67 -0.45 -10.01
CA LEU A 23 -10.68 0.63 -9.91
C LEU A 23 -9.46 0.26 -9.05
N PHE A 24 -9.66 -0.42 -7.91
CA PHE A 24 -8.56 -0.86 -7.05
C PHE A 24 -7.65 -1.94 -7.70
N CYS A 25 -8.18 -2.72 -8.64
CA CYS A 25 -7.42 -3.70 -9.40
C CYS A 25 -6.61 -3.06 -10.53
N LEU A 26 -7.12 -1.93 -11.07
CA LEU A 26 -6.46 -1.14 -12.10
C LEU A 26 -5.32 -0.30 -11.53
N ASN A 27 -5.45 0.14 -10.28
CA ASN A 27 -4.42 0.92 -9.63
C ASN A 27 -3.20 0.08 -9.24
N GLU A 28 -2.04 0.72 -9.25
CA GLU A 28 -0.81 0.18 -8.67
C GLU A 28 -1.06 -0.17 -7.20
N ARG A 29 -0.56 -1.33 -6.77
CA ARG A 29 -0.76 -1.81 -5.40
C ARG A 29 0.39 -2.68 -4.92
N VAL A 30 0.51 -2.75 -3.60
CA VAL A 30 1.44 -3.63 -2.90
C VAL A 30 0.62 -4.52 -1.99
N VAL A 31 0.76 -5.82 -2.16
CA VAL A 31 -0.02 -6.84 -1.45
C VAL A 31 0.90 -7.60 -0.51
N LEU A 32 0.64 -7.50 0.79
CA LEU A 32 1.28 -8.31 1.80
C LEU A 32 0.38 -9.50 2.11
N ASN A 33 0.88 -10.69 1.83
CA ASN A 33 0.20 -11.95 2.12
C ASN A 33 0.92 -12.68 3.24
N GLY A 34 0.14 -13.19 4.19
CA GLY A 34 0.65 -13.98 5.29
C GLY A 34 -0.44 -14.72 6.03
N THR A 35 -0.03 -15.31 7.16
CA THR A 35 -0.90 -15.98 8.10
C THR A 35 -0.85 -15.28 9.44
N TRP A 36 -1.97 -15.30 10.13
CA TRP A 36 -2.12 -14.81 11.49
C TRP A 36 -2.74 -15.93 12.35
N LYS A 37 -2.85 -15.75 13.67
CA LYS A 37 -3.45 -16.75 14.59
C LYS A 37 -4.84 -17.27 14.17
N HIS A 38 -5.56 -16.52 13.34
CA HIS A 38 -6.93 -16.84 12.91
C HIS A 38 -7.04 -17.42 11.49
N GLY A 39 -5.92 -17.52 10.78
CA GLY A 39 -5.86 -17.98 9.39
C GLY A 39 -5.23 -16.95 8.46
N PHE A 40 -5.67 -16.95 7.20
CA PHE A 40 -5.13 -16.09 6.15
C PHE A 40 -5.39 -14.60 6.42
N PHE A 41 -4.37 -13.78 6.16
CA PHE A 41 -4.41 -12.33 6.26
C PHE A 41 -3.74 -11.71 5.02
N SER A 42 -4.42 -10.75 4.40
CA SER A 42 -3.87 -9.99 3.28
C SER A 42 -4.12 -8.49 3.45
N LEU A 43 -3.05 -7.71 3.32
CA LEU A 43 -3.07 -6.26 3.34
C LEU A 43 -2.68 -5.74 1.96
N SER A 44 -3.57 -4.98 1.32
CA SER A 44 -3.32 -4.38 0.01
C SER A 44 -3.25 -2.85 0.14
N ALA A 45 -2.06 -2.30 0.03
CA ALA A 45 -1.84 -0.87 -0.11
C ALA A 45 -2.08 -0.48 -1.57
N VAL A 46 -3.06 0.37 -1.85
CA VAL A 46 -3.43 0.76 -3.22
C VAL A 46 -3.05 2.22 -3.44
N ALA A 47 -2.25 2.46 -4.46
CA ALA A 47 -1.83 3.79 -4.86
C ALA A 47 -2.99 4.55 -5.52
N ALA A 48 -2.95 5.87 -5.47
CA ALA A 48 -3.94 6.75 -6.09
C ALA A 48 -3.30 8.01 -6.66
N THR A 49 -4.09 8.86 -7.31
CA THR A 49 -3.63 10.15 -7.82
C THR A 49 -3.03 11.00 -6.69
N ASN A 50 -1.80 11.48 -6.89
CA ASN A 50 -0.97 12.22 -5.90
C ASN A 50 -0.46 11.39 -4.71
N VAL A 51 -0.77 10.09 -4.66
CA VAL A 51 -0.44 9.17 -3.56
C VAL A 51 0.16 7.90 -4.14
N GLY A 52 1.19 8.07 -4.96
CA GLY A 52 1.83 6.97 -5.69
C GLY A 52 2.94 6.27 -4.91
N ASP A 53 3.49 6.92 -3.88
CA ASP A 53 4.69 6.45 -3.19
C ASP A 53 4.30 5.66 -1.92
N ILE A 54 4.36 4.33 -2.06
CA ILE A 54 4.06 3.34 -1.03
C ILE A 54 5.39 2.81 -0.52
N VAL A 55 5.60 2.94 0.78
CA VAL A 55 6.78 2.39 1.46
C VAL A 55 6.31 1.27 2.38
N ILE A 56 6.92 0.09 2.23
CA ILE A 56 6.74 -1.03 3.16
C ILE A 56 8.05 -1.20 3.93
N ASP A 57 7.98 -1.13 5.26
CA ASP A 57 9.19 -1.09 6.10
C ASP A 57 9.99 -2.39 6.02
N ALA A 58 9.30 -3.53 5.83
CA ALA A 58 9.94 -4.83 5.69
C ALA A 58 10.41 -5.13 4.25
N GLU A 59 10.18 -4.23 3.29
CA GLU A 59 10.77 -4.29 1.94
C GLU A 59 11.25 -2.90 1.47
N PRO A 60 12.38 -2.39 1.98
CA PRO A 60 12.86 -1.04 1.68
C PRO A 60 13.30 -0.83 0.23
N SER A 61 13.59 -1.93 -0.50
CA SER A 61 13.98 -1.87 -1.90
C SER A 61 12.80 -1.65 -2.85
N LEU A 62 11.57 -1.86 -2.35
CA LEU A 62 10.35 -1.61 -3.11
C LEU A 62 10.27 -0.15 -3.58
N ARG A 63 9.94 0.01 -4.85
CA ARG A 63 9.71 1.31 -5.48
C ARG A 63 8.37 1.24 -6.21
N THR A 64 7.44 2.11 -5.82
CA THR A 64 6.18 2.32 -6.52
C THR A 64 6.21 3.61 -7.32
N ASN A 65 5.20 3.85 -8.17
CA ASN A 65 5.08 5.04 -9.03
C ASN A 65 6.26 5.19 -10.02
N LEU A 66 6.73 4.05 -10.53
CA LEU A 66 7.84 3.98 -11.49
C LEU A 66 7.47 4.58 -12.87
N VAL A 67 6.18 4.75 -13.17
CA VAL A 67 5.71 5.39 -14.43
C VAL A 67 6.22 6.84 -14.55
N ARG A 68 6.42 7.55 -13.44
CA ARG A 68 7.09 8.88 -13.42
C ARG A 68 8.62 8.81 -13.46
N ARG A 69 9.21 7.63 -13.21
CA ARG A 69 10.65 7.41 -13.05
C ARG A 69 11.16 6.37 -14.08
N LYS A 70 11.09 6.71 -15.38
CA LYS A 70 11.76 6.05 -16.53
C LYS A 70 11.77 4.49 -16.61
N LYS A 71 11.25 3.97 -17.73
CA LYS A 71 11.69 2.78 -18.49
C LYS A 71 11.94 1.43 -17.79
N ASP A 72 11.61 1.25 -16.51
CA ASP A 72 11.58 -0.10 -15.94
C ASP A 72 10.32 -0.83 -16.41
N LYS A 73 10.51 -2.07 -16.87
CA LYS A 73 9.41 -2.94 -17.29
C LYS A 73 8.47 -3.11 -16.09
N MET A 74 7.17 -2.88 -16.30
CA MET A 74 6.08 -3.16 -15.35
C MET A 74 5.97 -4.66 -15.05
N LEU A 75 6.99 -5.23 -14.41
CA LEU A 75 7.01 -6.60 -13.96
C LEU A 75 6.39 -6.66 -12.56
N HIS A 76 5.54 -7.65 -12.36
CA HIS A 76 5.12 -8.02 -11.02
C HIS A 76 6.34 -8.54 -10.27
N THR A 77 6.61 -7.98 -9.09
CA THR A 77 7.72 -8.41 -8.25
C THR A 77 7.16 -9.09 -7.02
N GLU A 78 7.73 -10.23 -6.67
CA GLU A 78 7.39 -11.01 -5.49
C GLU A 78 8.63 -11.17 -4.65
N VAL A 79 8.54 -10.77 -3.38
CA VAL A 79 9.64 -10.86 -2.43
C VAL A 79 9.14 -11.52 -1.15
N ASP A 80 9.95 -12.39 -0.58
CA ASP A 80 9.68 -12.92 0.75
C ASP A 80 9.89 -11.84 1.79
N MET A 81 8.97 -11.73 2.75
CA MET A 81 9.10 -10.73 3.81
C MET A 81 10.23 -11.15 4.74
N HIS A 82 11.19 -10.24 4.95
CA HIS A 82 12.35 -10.48 5.79
C HIS A 82 12.03 -10.55 7.30
N SER A 83 10.86 -10.09 7.73
CA SER A 83 10.43 -10.09 9.13
C SER A 83 8.93 -10.34 9.29
N ALA A 84 8.56 -10.92 10.43
CA ALA A 84 7.16 -11.06 10.85
C ALA A 84 6.72 -9.79 11.59
N TYR A 85 5.46 -9.37 11.37
CA TYR A 85 4.86 -8.25 12.08
C TYR A 85 4.16 -8.72 13.36
N LEU A 86 4.35 -7.97 14.44
CA LEU A 86 3.60 -8.08 15.69
C LEU A 86 2.40 -7.12 15.68
N PRO A 87 1.35 -7.40 16.47
CA PRO A 87 0.22 -6.49 16.58
C PRO A 87 0.67 -5.13 17.14
N GLY A 88 0.43 -4.06 16.38
CA GLY A 88 0.85 -2.70 16.73
C GLY A 88 2.08 -2.22 15.96
N ASP A 89 2.78 -3.11 15.26
CA ASP A 89 3.93 -2.74 14.44
C ASP A 89 3.51 -1.86 13.26
N ARG A 90 4.39 -0.90 12.93
CA ARG A 90 4.25 -0.11 11.72
C ARG A 90 4.62 -0.98 10.52
N VAL A 91 3.69 -1.11 9.58
CA VAL A 91 3.89 -1.87 8.35
C VAL A 91 4.56 -1.03 7.26
N GLY A 92 4.22 0.25 7.21
CA GLY A 92 4.69 1.15 6.16
C GLY A 92 3.94 2.48 6.19
N GLU A 93 4.11 3.25 5.12
CA GLU A 93 3.46 4.54 4.92
C GLU A 93 3.10 4.81 3.46
N PHE A 94 2.18 5.74 3.29
CA PHE A 94 1.94 6.40 2.03
C PHE A 94 2.44 7.82 2.14
N ARG A 95 3.27 8.25 1.21
CA ARG A 95 3.69 9.65 1.11
C ARG A 95 2.66 10.39 0.25
N LEU A 96 1.91 11.31 0.86
CA LEU A 96 0.85 12.20 0.31
C LEU A 96 -0.64 11.76 0.28
N GLY A 97 -1.07 10.69 0.97
CA GLY A 97 -2.50 10.36 1.15
C GLY A 97 -2.75 8.91 1.52
N SER A 98 -3.99 8.47 1.78
CA SER A 98 -4.24 7.20 2.49
C SER A 98 -5.34 6.34 1.84
N THR A 99 -4.99 5.19 1.28
CA THR A 99 -5.97 4.14 0.96
C THR A 99 -5.39 2.74 1.20
N VAL A 100 -5.92 2.08 2.22
CA VAL A 100 -5.57 0.70 2.58
C VAL A 100 -6.80 -0.17 2.35
N VAL A 101 -6.63 -1.25 1.60
CA VAL A 101 -7.62 -2.32 1.48
C VAL A 101 -7.15 -3.49 2.33
N LEU A 102 -8.03 -4.00 3.17
CA LEU A 102 -7.73 -5.16 4.01
C LEU A 102 -8.70 -6.30 3.72
N VAL A 103 -8.16 -7.50 3.57
CA VAL A 103 -8.93 -8.73 3.38
C VAL A 103 -8.52 -9.75 4.44
N SER A 104 -9.50 -10.32 5.13
CA SER A 104 -9.26 -11.48 5.98
C SER A 104 -10.39 -12.50 5.90
N GLY A 105 -10.03 -13.78 6.05
CA GLY A 105 -10.98 -14.90 6.00
C GLY A 105 -11.90 -15.02 7.21
N LYS A 106 -11.75 -14.17 8.24
CA LYS A 106 -12.65 -14.11 9.41
C LYS A 106 -12.95 -12.66 9.79
N CYS A 107 -14.13 -12.43 10.35
CA CYS A 107 -14.55 -11.12 10.86
C CYS A 107 -13.85 -10.85 12.20
N PHE A 108 -13.09 -9.76 12.30
CA PHE A 108 -12.60 -9.24 13.57
C PHE A 108 -12.58 -7.72 13.53
N LEU A 109 -12.77 -7.12 14.70
CA LEU A 109 -12.74 -5.68 14.87
C LEU A 109 -11.28 -5.21 14.76
N LEU A 110 -10.99 -4.48 13.69
CA LEU A 110 -9.72 -3.79 13.54
C LEU A 110 -9.86 -2.33 13.89
N ARG A 111 -9.02 -1.89 14.82
CA ARG A 111 -8.84 -0.48 15.10
C ARG A 111 -7.64 0.02 14.30
N PHE A 112 -7.93 0.80 13.25
CA PHE A 112 -6.88 1.48 12.52
C PHE A 112 -6.40 2.70 13.30
N ILE A 113 -5.10 2.80 13.50
CA ILE A 113 -4.45 4.02 13.98
C ILE A 113 -3.72 4.61 12.76
N ALA A 114 -4.37 5.54 12.08
CA ALA A 114 -3.73 6.34 11.04
C ALA A 114 -3.04 7.53 11.72
N LYS A 115 -1.70 7.53 11.73
CA LYS A 115 -0.91 8.66 12.22
C LYS A 115 -0.37 9.42 11.02
N GLN A 116 -0.87 10.63 10.80
CA GLN A 116 -0.33 11.51 9.77
C GLN A 116 0.98 12.10 10.30
N SER A 117 2.09 11.81 9.64
CA SER A 117 3.35 12.51 9.88
C SER A 117 3.23 13.90 9.27
N SER A 118 3.03 14.92 10.10
CA SER A 118 3.22 16.31 9.69
C SER A 118 4.71 16.49 9.41
N GLY A 119 5.06 16.77 8.15
CA GLY A 119 6.43 17.08 7.78
C GLY A 119 6.95 18.22 8.66
N ASP A 120 7.96 17.90 9.46
CA ASP A 120 8.68 18.86 10.28
C ASP A 120 9.50 19.74 9.33
N THR A 121 8.95 20.89 8.93
CA THR A 121 9.74 21.94 8.28
C THR A 121 10.61 22.59 9.34
N ASN A 122 11.71 21.91 9.70
CA ASN A 122 12.74 22.51 10.54
C ASN A 122 13.47 23.60 9.73
N GLY A 123 13.52 24.77 10.35
CA GLY A 123 13.84 26.06 9.74
C GLY A 123 15.19 26.11 9.04
N VAL A 124 15.15 26.72 7.86
CA VAL A 124 16.30 27.41 7.29
C VAL A 124 16.21 28.85 7.81
N THR A 125 17.17 29.23 8.66
CA THR A 125 17.63 30.62 8.78
C THR A 125 19.08 30.64 8.38
#